data_AF-A0A968P333-F1
#
_entry.id   AF-A0A968P333-F1
#
_cell.length_a   1.000
_cell.length_b   1.000
_cell.length_c   1.000
_cell.angle_alpha   90.00
_cell.angle_beta   90.00
_cell.angle_gamma   90.00
#
_symmetry.space_group_name_H-M   'P 1'
#
loop_
_entity.id
_entity.type
_entity.pdbx_description
1 polymer ?
#
loop_
_entity_poly.entity_id
_entity_poly.type
_entity_poly.pdbx_seq_one_letter_code
_entity_poly.pdbx_strand_id
1 'polypeptide(L)'
;MKNVLARYRDVERLEVSFDQTKHLKDMRLRLESSGRMTLELPERVTWKILKPREVTVRLDQEKISIENGAAGAEGREEFRAADSPSAKDRRNYEILLNWLKLGRRRDHAFIQRRSRGRTPLPFHG
;
A
#
# COMPACT_ATOMS: atom_id res chain seq x y z
N MET A 1 6.73 -0.81 -17.24
CA MET A 1 6.33 -0.48 -15.86
C MET A 1 7.09 0.69 -15.21
N LYS A 2 8.36 1.00 -15.55
CA LYS A 2 9.14 2.08 -14.90
C LYS A 2 8.50 3.49 -14.95
N ASN A 3 7.76 3.85 -16.00
CA ASN A 3 7.22 5.20 -16.17
C ASN A 3 5.94 5.52 -15.38
N VAL A 4 5.17 4.51 -14.95
CA VAL A 4 3.91 4.74 -14.21
C VAL A 4 4.21 5.09 -12.76
N LEU A 5 5.18 4.41 -12.15
CA LEU A 5 5.63 4.66 -10.78
C LEU A 5 6.16 6.08 -10.57
N ALA A 6 6.84 6.65 -11.57
CA ALA A 6 7.38 8.00 -11.48
C ALA A 6 6.28 9.07 -11.28
N ARG A 7 5.10 8.89 -11.90
CA ARG A 7 3.99 9.86 -11.80
C ARG A 7 3.30 9.87 -10.43
N TYR A 8 3.42 8.78 -9.67
CA TYR A 8 2.82 8.65 -8.35
C TYR A 8 3.78 9.02 -7.21
N ARG A 9 5.04 9.37 -7.51
CA ARG A 9 6.04 9.74 -6.49
C ARG A 9 5.73 11.06 -5.79
N ASP A 10 5.10 12.00 -6.50
CA ASP A 10 4.82 13.34 -5.98
C ASP A 10 3.41 13.45 -5.38
N VAL A 11 2.61 12.38 -5.44
CA VAL A 11 1.24 12.37 -4.94
C VAL A 11 1.24 11.90 -3.48
N GLU A 12 1.38 12.86 -2.55
CA GLU A 12 1.35 12.57 -1.10
C GLU A 12 0.02 11.99 -0.64
N ARG A 13 -1.08 12.46 -1.27
CA ARG A 13 -2.44 12.02 -1.00
C ARG A 13 -3.22 11.86 -2.30
N LEU A 14 -3.86 10.71 -2.46
CA LEU A 14 -4.77 10.42 -3.56
C LEU A 14 -6.13 10.04 -2.99
N GLU A 15 -7.18 10.73 -3.42
CA GLU A 15 -8.56 10.39 -3.09
C GLU A 15 -9.30 10.04 -4.37
N VAL A 16 -9.93 8.86 -4.40
CA VAL A 16 -10.71 8.38 -5.54
C VAL A 16 -12.04 7.83 -5.07
N SER A 17 -13.06 7.98 -5.89
CA SER A 17 -14.32 7.25 -5.75
C SER A 17 -14.28 6.01 -6.63
N PHE A 18 -14.96 4.94 -6.23
CA PHE A 18 -15.03 3.70 -7.00
C PHE A 18 -16.43 3.10 -6.99
N ASP A 19 -16.72 2.36 -8.06
CA ASP A 19 -17.82 1.42 -8.18
C ASP A 19 -17.22 0.05 -8.54
N GLN A 20 -17.54 -0.97 -7.74
CA GLN A 20 -17.00 -2.31 -7.86
C GLN A 20 -18.14 -3.31 -8.07
N THR A 21 -17.95 -4.23 -9.00
CA THR A 21 -18.81 -5.41 -9.17
C THR A 21 -17.94 -6.66 -9.03
N LYS A 22 -18.27 -7.53 -8.07
CA LYS A 22 -17.62 -8.83 -7.87
C LYS A 22 -18.57 -9.96 -8.26
N HIS A 23 -18.13 -10.82 -9.18
CA HIS A 23 -18.88 -11.99 -9.62
C HIS A 23 -18.39 -13.23 -8.87
N LEU A 24 -19.27 -13.83 -8.07
CA LEU A 24 -19.02 -15.11 -7.39
C LEU A 24 -19.57 -16.23 -8.27
N LYS A 25 -18.71 -16.76 -9.15
CA LYS A 25 -19.09 -17.72 -10.21
C LYS A 25 -19.82 -18.94 -9.66
N ASP A 26 -19.33 -19.50 -8.57
CA ASP A 26 -19.87 -20.73 -7.97
C ASP A 26 -21.27 -20.53 -7.37
N MET A 27 -21.61 -19.29 -7.02
CA MET A 27 -22.89 -18.93 -6.42
C MET A 27 -23.83 -18.20 -7.40
N ARG A 28 -23.39 -17.99 -8.65
CA ARG A 28 -24.08 -17.14 -9.65
C ARG A 28 -24.49 -15.77 -9.10
N LEU A 29 -23.72 -15.24 -8.17
CA LEU A 29 -24.08 -14.05 -7.40
C LEU A 29 -23.23 -12.86 -7.85
N ARG A 30 -23.89 -11.71 -8.00
CA ARG A 30 -23.27 -10.42 -8.32
C ARG A 30 -23.32 -9.53 -7.09
N LEU A 31 -22.16 -9.19 -6.55
CA LEU A 31 -22.02 -8.22 -5.47
C LEU A 31 -21.62 -6.89 -6.06
N GLU A 32 -22.40 -5.86 -5.78
CA GLU A 32 -22.10 -4.48 -6.19
C GLU A 32 -21.75 -3.68 -4.95
N SER A 33 -20.73 -2.85 -5.03
CA SER A 33 -20.33 -1.94 -3.96
C SER A 33 -19.81 -0.63 -4.53
N SER A 34 -19.95 0.44 -3.76
CA SER A 34 -19.44 1.76 -4.14
C SER A 34 -18.84 2.44 -2.92
N GLY A 35 -17.84 3.29 -3.13
CA GLY A 35 -17.23 3.99 -2.01
C GLY A 35 -16.10 4.92 -2.40
N ARG A 36 -15.21 5.18 -1.44
CA ARG A 36 -14.02 6.01 -1.63
C ARG A 36 -12.78 5.32 -1.11
N MET A 37 -11.66 5.57 -1.75
CA MET A 37 -10.34 5.17 -1.30
C MET A 37 -9.48 6.41 -1.15
N THR A 38 -8.86 6.56 0.02
CA THR A 38 -7.85 7.56 0.31
C THR A 38 -6.53 6.85 0.53
N LEU A 39 -5.55 7.13 -0.31
CA LEU A 39 -4.16 6.74 -0.15
C LEU A 39 -3.40 7.93 0.41
N GLU A 40 -2.73 7.75 1.54
CA GLU A 40 -1.84 8.71 2.19
C GLU A 40 -0.46 8.06 2.34
N LEU A 41 0.50 8.54 1.56
CA LEU A 41 1.86 7.99 1.60
C LEU A 41 2.57 8.40 2.89
N PRO A 42 3.45 7.54 3.44
CA PRO A 42 3.94 6.30 2.86
C PRO A 42 3.15 5.04 3.23
N GLU A 43 2.25 5.07 4.21
CA GLU A 43 1.85 3.83 4.90
C GLU A 43 0.37 3.74 5.25
N ARG A 44 -0.46 4.67 4.76
CA ARG A 44 -1.88 4.67 5.07
C ARG A 44 -2.74 4.52 3.84
N VAL A 45 -3.65 3.56 3.89
CA VAL A 45 -4.77 3.43 2.94
C VAL A 45 -6.05 3.32 3.74
N THR A 46 -7.01 4.16 3.42
CA THR A 46 -8.37 4.07 3.91
C THR A 46 -9.28 3.71 2.76
N TRP A 47 -9.91 2.55 2.83
CA TRP A 47 -10.92 2.10 1.88
C TRP A 47 -12.27 2.12 2.58
N LYS A 48 -13.12 3.08 2.22
CA LYS A 48 -14.47 3.24 2.75
C LYS A 48 -15.50 2.78 1.74
N ILE A 49 -16.09 1.62 1.98
CA ILE A 49 -17.27 1.14 1.25
C ILE A 49 -18.48 1.86 1.86
N LEU A 50 -19.31 2.49 1.01
CA LEU A 50 -20.50 3.24 1.42
C LEU A 50 -21.80 2.47 1.12
N LYS A 51 -21.79 1.66 0.05
CA LYS A 51 -22.92 0.83 -0.36
C LYS A 51 -22.44 -0.60 -0.65
N PRO A 52 -23.27 -1.62 -0.38
CA PRO A 52 -24.62 -1.55 0.18
C PRO A 52 -24.64 -1.36 1.70
N ARG A 53 -23.51 -1.58 2.36
CA ARG A 53 -23.29 -1.33 3.80
C ARG A 53 -22.00 -0.58 3.99
N GLU A 54 -21.97 0.24 5.04
CA GLU A 54 -20.77 0.99 5.39
C GLU A 54 -19.73 0.05 6.00
N VAL A 55 -18.54 0.01 5.38
CA VAL A 55 -17.38 -0.71 5.90
C VAL A 55 -16.16 0.17 5.68
N THR A 56 -15.36 0.37 6.72
CA THR A 56 -14.10 1.08 6.61
C THR A 56 -12.96 0.10 6.85
N VAL A 57 -12.17 -0.15 5.81
CA VAL A 57 -10.91 -0.87 5.93
C VAL A 57 -9.79 0.16 6.00
N ARG A 58 -9.02 0.15 7.08
CA ARG A 58 -7.80 0.95 7.18
C ARG A 58 -6.60 0.04 7.23
N LEU A 59 -5.64 0.32 6.37
CA LEU A 59 -4.30 -0.19 6.47
C LEU A 59 -3.42 0.96 6.98
N ASP A 60 -2.80 0.76 8.13
CA ASP A 60 -1.84 1.70 8.69
C ASP A 60 -0.63 0.91 9.17
N GLN A 61 0.55 1.27 8.66
CA GLN A 61 1.83 0.61 8.95
C GLN A 61 1.82 -0.90 8.64
N GLU A 62 1.58 -1.75 9.65
CA GLU A 62 1.55 -3.21 9.52
C GLU A 62 0.22 -3.80 9.98
N LYS A 63 -0.81 -2.96 10.15
CA LYS A 63 -2.10 -3.33 10.70
C LYS A 63 -3.24 -3.07 9.73
N ILE A 64 -4.09 -4.07 9.54
CA ILE A 64 -5.43 -3.89 8.96
C ILE A 64 -6.41 -3.72 10.11
N SER A 65 -7.26 -2.72 10.02
CA SER A 65 -8.48 -2.62 10.82
C SER A 65 -9.68 -2.60 9.88
N ILE A 66 -10.72 -3.34 10.25
CA ILE A 66 -12.00 -3.37 9.56
C ILE A 66 -13.04 -2.90 10.57
N GLU A 67 -13.67 -1.77 10.27
CA GLU A 67 -14.77 -1.21 11.04
C GLU A 67 -16.06 -1.40 10.25
N ASN A 68 -17.02 -2.11 10.85
CA ASN A 68 -18.32 -2.35 10.25
C ASN A 68 -19.33 -1.31 10.78
N GLY A 69 -20.15 -0.78 9.87
CA GLY A 69 -21.13 0.27 10.17
C GLY A 69 -20.51 1.66 10.33
N ALA A 70 -21.38 2.66 10.46
CA ALA A 70 -20.95 4.04 10.70
C ALA A 70 -20.21 4.13 12.04
N ALA A 71 -18.95 4.61 11.99
CA ALA A 71 -18.10 4.81 13.17
C ALA A 71 -17.94 3.58 14.09
N GLY A 72 -17.95 2.36 13.54
CA GLY A 72 -17.72 1.13 14.31
C GLY A 72 -18.93 0.64 15.13
N ALA A 73 -20.14 1.11 14.81
CA ALA A 73 -21.37 0.72 15.48
C ALA A 73 -21.62 -0.80 15.49
N GLU A 74 -21.10 -1.55 14.50
CA GLU A 74 -21.28 -3.00 14.39
C GLU A 74 -20.03 -3.79 14.80
N GLY A 75 -18.98 -3.10 15.26
CA GLY A 75 -17.74 -3.72 15.73
C GLY A 75 -16.51 -3.37 14.90
N ARG A 76 -15.34 -3.68 15.49
CA ARG A 76 -14.02 -3.47 14.89
C ARG A 76 -13.19 -4.73 15.02
N GLU A 77 -12.64 -5.17 13.90
CA GLU A 77 -11.71 -6.29 13.83
C GLU A 77 -10.33 -5.78 13.43
N GLU A 78 -9.29 -6.35 14.00
CA GLU A 78 -7.91 -5.95 13.75
C GLU A 78 -7.06 -7.16 13.42
N PHE A 79 -6.24 -7.03 12.37
CA PHE A 79 -5.38 -8.09 11.86
C PHE A 79 -3.98 -7.55 11.66
N ARG A 80 -2.97 -8.34 12.01
CA ARG A 80 -1.58 -8.09 11.60
C ARG A 80 -1.16 -9.13 10.57
N ALA A 81 -0.18 -8.78 9.73
CA ALA A 81 0.41 -9.70 8.75
C ALA A 81 0.77 -11.05 9.38
N ALA A 82 1.40 -10.98 10.55
CA ALA A 82 1.95 -12.12 11.27
C ALA A 82 0.88 -13.13 11.70
N ASP A 83 -0.36 -12.67 11.89
CA ASP A 83 -1.45 -13.48 12.43
C ASP A 83 -2.22 -14.25 11.34
N SER A 84 -1.94 -14.00 10.06
CA SER A 84 -2.62 -14.71 8.97
C SER A 84 -2.10 -16.15 8.86
N PRO A 85 -2.96 -17.18 8.91
CA PRO A 85 -2.56 -18.59 8.84
C PRO A 85 -2.06 -18.98 7.44
N SER A 86 -2.47 -18.24 6.41
CA SER A 86 -2.16 -18.52 5.00
C SER A 86 -0.88 -17.82 4.55
N ALA A 87 0.12 -18.60 4.13
CA ALA A 87 1.37 -18.07 3.59
C ALA A 87 1.16 -17.19 2.34
N LYS A 88 0.13 -17.49 1.54
CA LYS A 88 -0.24 -16.70 0.37
C LYS A 88 -0.75 -15.31 0.78
N ASP A 89 -1.58 -15.25 1.81
CA ASP A 89 -2.17 -14.00 2.26
C ASP A 89 -1.13 -13.12 2.97
N ARG A 90 -0.22 -13.73 3.75
CA ARG A 90 0.96 -13.04 4.28
C ARG A 90 1.80 -12.39 3.17
N ARG A 91 2.09 -13.14 2.10
CA ARG A 91 2.86 -12.61 0.96
C ARG A 91 2.14 -11.49 0.22
N ASN A 92 0.83 -11.63 -0.01
CA ASN A 92 0.03 -10.58 -0.65
C ASN A 92 0.01 -9.31 0.20
N TYR A 93 -0.05 -9.46 1.53
CA TYR A 93 0.01 -8.36 2.47
C TYR A 93 1.37 -7.64 2.44
N GLU A 94 2.46 -8.40 2.49
CA GLU A 94 3.82 -7.84 2.34
C GLU A 94 4.00 -7.09 1.02
N ILE A 95 3.48 -7.62 -0.09
CA ILE A 95 3.53 -6.93 -1.39
C ILE A 95 2.81 -5.58 -1.29
N LEU A 96 1.60 -5.55 -0.73
CA LEU A 96 0.81 -4.33 -0.63
C LEU A 96 1.49 -3.29 0.27
N LEU A 97 2.04 -3.71 1.42
CA LEU A 97 2.84 -2.84 2.28
C LEU A 97 4.08 -2.28 1.58
N ASN A 98 4.79 -3.12 0.84
CA ASN A 98 5.95 -2.69 0.07
C ASN A 98 5.55 -1.65 -0.98
N TRP A 99 4.41 -1.81 -1.65
CA TRP A 99 3.88 -0.82 -2.59
C TRP A 99 3.63 0.55 -1.95
N LEU A 100 3.11 0.59 -0.73
CA LEU A 100 2.91 1.84 0.01
C LEU A 100 4.25 2.50 0.35
N LYS A 101 5.21 1.71 0.86
CA LYS A 101 6.57 2.17 1.21
C LYS A 101 7.37 2.69 0.01
N LEU A 102 7.09 2.21 -1.20
CA LEU A 102 7.80 2.61 -2.42
C LEU A 102 7.63 4.09 -2.79
N GLY A 103 6.59 4.76 -2.30
CA GLY A 103 6.41 6.21 -2.47
C GLY A 103 7.51 7.05 -1.82
N ARG A 104 8.25 6.50 -0.85
CA ARG A 104 9.28 7.21 -0.07
C ARG A 104 10.73 6.90 -0.43
N ARG A 105 11.03 6.07 -1.44
CA ARG A 105 12.42 5.98 -1.94
C ARG A 105 12.79 7.28 -2.64
N ARG A 106 13.14 8.30 -1.84
CA ARG A 106 14.18 9.25 -2.21
C ARG A 106 15.41 8.39 -2.46
N ASP A 107 15.78 8.25 -3.72
CA ASP A 107 17.08 7.73 -4.13
C ASP A 107 18.17 8.73 -3.68
N HIS A 108 18.36 8.88 -2.36
CA HIS A 108 19.39 9.72 -1.73
C HIS A 108 20.62 8.89 -1.34
N ALA A 109 20.93 7.85 -2.11
CA ALA A 109 22.15 7.07 -1.91
C ALA A 109 22.54 6.27 -3.17
N PHE A 110 22.71 6.92 -4.33
CA PHE A 110 23.47 6.29 -5.43
C PHE A 110 24.13 7.31 -6.38
N ILE A 111 24.69 8.39 -5.84
CA ILE A 111 25.70 9.18 -6.55
C ILE A 111 26.84 9.44 -5.56
N GLN A 112 27.99 8.83 -5.86
CA GLN A 112 29.34 8.84 -5.21
C GLN A 112 29.72 7.39 -4.85
N ARG A 113 30.68 6.70 -5.45
CA ARG A 113 31.85 7.07 -6.26
C ARG A 113 32.12 5.95 -7.28
N ARG A 114 32.21 6.29 -8.56
CA ARG A 114 33.03 5.55 -9.54
C ARG A 114 33.89 6.55 -10.31
N SER A 115 34.95 7.02 -9.66
CA SER A 115 36.21 7.39 -10.33
C SER A 115 37.27 6.49 -9.69
N ARG A 116 37.53 5.35 -10.33
CA ARG A 116 38.78 5.09 -11.06
C ARG A 116 40.00 5.37 -10.20
N GLY A 117 40.65 4.29 -9.78
CA GLY A 117 41.97 4.33 -9.21
C GLY A 117 42.99 4.98 -10.15
N ARG A 118 43.90 5.72 -9.53
CA ARG A 118 45.29 5.85 -9.93
C ARG A 118 46.07 6.27 -8.68
N THR A 119 46.84 5.33 -8.16
CA THR A 119 47.92 5.57 -7.21
C THR A 119 49.00 6.42 -7.91
N PRO A 120 49.61 7.38 -7.20
CA PRO A 120 51.06 7.56 -7.33
C PRO A 120 51.75 7.42 -5.97
N LEU A 121 52.94 6.81 -6.03
CA LEU A 121 53.87 6.51 -4.93
C LEU A 121 54.43 7.79 -4.25
N PRO A 122 55.03 7.68 -3.05
CA PRO A 122 55.66 8.81 -2.38
C PRO A 122 57.04 9.08 -3.00
N PHE A 123 57.38 10.37 -3.18
CA PHE A 123 58.77 10.79 -3.36
C PHE A 123 59.17 11.65 -2.17
N HIS A 124 60.11 11.11 -1.38
CA HIS A 124 60.94 11.86 -0.46
C HIS A 124 62.07 12.54 -1.25
N GLY A 125 62.37 13.78 -0.91
CA GLY A 125 63.47 14.60 -1.43
C GLY A 125 63.34 16.02 -0.90
#